data_AF-A0A350QYD1-F1
#
_entry.id   AF-A0A350QYD1-F1
#
_cell.length_a   1.000
_cell.length_b   1.000
_cell.length_c   1.000
_cell.angle_alpha   90.00
_cell.angle_beta   90.00
_cell.angle_gamma   90.00
#
_symmetry.space_group_name_H-M   'P 1'
#
loop_
_entity.id
_entity.type
_entity.pdbx_description
1 polymer ?
#
loop_
_entity_poly.entity_id
_entity_poly.type
_entity_poly.pdbx_seq_one_letter_code
_entity_poly.pdbx_strand_id
1 'polypeptide(L)' 'IPDGLEESIKDNIQLLEKSIGRCFGSTSSPLLVSVRSGARISMPGMMDT' A
#
# COMPACT_ATOMS: atom_id res chain seq x y z
N ILE A 1 5.69 4.30 -15.42
CA ILE A 1 5.14 3.23 -14.53
C ILE A 1 4.73 2.09 -15.47
N PRO A 2 5.01 0.81 -15.16
CA PRO A 2 4.61 -0.31 -16.00
C PRO A 2 3.08 -0.34 -16.19
N ASP A 3 2.64 -0.76 -17.37
CA ASP A 3 1.22 -0.93 -17.65
C ASP A 3 0.60 -1.95 -16.67
N GLY A 4 -0.58 -1.62 -16.12
CA GLY A 4 -1.30 -2.46 -15.16
C GLY A 4 -0.80 -2.40 -13.71
N LEU A 5 0.31 -1.73 -13.41
CA LEU A 5 0.78 -1.61 -12.02
C LEU A 5 -0.19 -0.81 -11.15
N GLU A 6 -0.73 0.29 -11.67
CA GLU A 6 -1.69 1.11 -10.93
C GLU A 6 -3.00 0.38 -10.62
N GLU A 7 -3.48 -0.43 -11.57
CA GLU A 7 -4.68 -1.26 -11.40
C GLU A 7 -4.45 -2.32 -10.33
N SER A 8 -3.30 -3.01 -10.41
CA SER A 8 -2.89 -4.00 -9.40
C SER A 8 -2.78 -3.39 -8.00
N ILE A 9 -2.28 -2.15 -7.88
CA ILE A 9 -2.22 -1.45 -6.59
C ILE A 9 -3.64 -1.16 -6.08
N LYS A 10 -4.53 -0.64 -6.93
CA LYS A 10 -5.93 -0.33 -6.55
C LYS A 10 -6.70 -1.58 -6.11
N ASP A 11 -6.54 -2.69 -6.82
CA ASP A 11 -7.18 -3.96 -6.47
C ASP A 11 -6.76 -4.45 -5.07
N ASN A 12 -5.47 -4.37 -4.77
CA ASN A 12 -4.95 -4.77 -3.46
C ASN A 12 -5.38 -3.82 -2.34
N ILE A 13 -5.51 -2.51 -2.62
CA ILE A 13 -6.10 -1.57 -1.65
C ILE A 13 -7.55 -1.96 -1.35
N GLN A 14 -8.36 -2.27 -2.36
CA GLN A 14 -9.75 -2.69 -2.14
C GLN A 14 -9.86 -3.99 -1.33
N LEU A 15 -8.93 -4.93 -1.51
CA LEU A 15 -8.85 -6.14 -0.68
C LEU A 15 -8.58 -5.78 0.79
N LEU A 16 -7.65 -4.86 1.06
CA LEU A 16 -7.37 -4.38 2.41
C LEU A 16 -8.59 -3.68 3.03
N GLU A 17 -9.25 -2.81 2.28
CA GLU A 17 -10.47 -2.11 2.72
C GLU A 17 -11.57 -3.10 3.14
N LYS A 18 -11.80 -4.13 2.33
CA LYS A 18 -12.77 -5.20 2.64
C LYS A 18 -12.38 -5.99 3.88
N SER A 19 -11.10 -6.30 4.06
CA SER A 19 -10.62 -7.10 5.19
C SER A 19 -10.66 -6.34 6.54
N ILE A 20 -10.43 -5.02 6.52
CA ILE A 20 -10.31 -4.19 7.72
C ILE A 20 -11.63 -3.43 8.00
N GLY A 21 -12.51 -3.29 7.00
CA GLY A 21 -13.76 -2.54 7.10
C GLY A 21 -13.55 -1.02 7.14
N ARG A 22 -12.46 -0.52 6.55
CA ARG A 22 -12.09 0.91 6.50
C ARG A 22 -11.75 1.30 5.08
N CYS A 23 -11.93 2.57 4.71
CA CYS A 23 -11.67 3.05 3.35
C CYS A 23 -10.45 3.97 3.29
N PHE A 24 -9.61 3.76 2.29
CA PHE A 24 -8.46 4.60 2.00
C PHE A 24 -8.94 6.00 1.58
N GLY A 25 -8.46 7.03 2.27
CA GLY A 25 -8.89 8.41 2.04
C GLY A 25 -10.25 8.81 2.65
N SER A 26 -10.91 7.95 3.44
CA SER A 26 -12.16 8.31 4.13
C SER A 26 -11.90 9.21 5.35
N THR A 27 -12.70 10.28 5.48
CA THR A 27 -12.65 11.18 6.65
C THR A 27 -13.30 10.57 7.90
N SER A 28 -14.24 9.65 7.74
CA SER A 28 -15.01 9.06 8.85
C SER A 28 -14.43 7.73 9.36
N SER A 29 -13.87 6.91 8.46
CA SER A 29 -13.28 5.61 8.77
C SER A 29 -12.02 5.36 7.91
N PRO A 30 -10.91 6.08 8.21
CA PRO A 30 -9.71 6.04 7.39
C PRO A 30 -8.95 4.71 7.50
N LEU A 31 -8.59 4.14 6.35
CA LEU A 31 -7.53 3.15 6.23
C LEU A 31 -6.18 3.86 6.11
N LEU A 32 -5.30 3.67 7.09
CA LEU A 32 -3.95 4.22 7.11
C LEU A 32 -2.94 3.14 6.67
N VAL A 33 -1.94 3.54 5.89
CA VAL A 33 -0.91 2.62 5.37
C VAL A 33 0.48 3.20 5.62
N SER A 34 1.45 2.32 5.89
CA SER A 34 2.87 2.67 5.88
C SER A 34 3.53 2.04 4.66
N VAL A 35 4.25 2.82 3.85
CA VAL A 35 5.02 2.31 2.70
C VAL A 35 6.44 2.02 3.17
N ARG A 36 6.93 0.80 2.93
CA ARG A 36 8.29 0.39 3.29
C ARG A 36 9.00 -0.15 2.05
N SER A 37 10.28 0.20 1.92
CA SER A 37 11.14 -0.44 0.93
C SER A 37 11.55 -1.83 1.41
N GLY A 38 11.61 -2.80 0.51
CA GLY A 38 11.97 -4.18 0.84
C GLY A 38 12.69 -4.85 -0.32
N ALA A 39 13.86 -5.42 -0.04
CA ALA A 39 14.64 -6.21 -0.99
C ALA A 39 14.92 -7.59 -0.37
N ARG A 40 15.25 -8.58 -1.19
CA ARG A 40 15.55 -9.95 -0.72
C ARG A 40 16.68 -9.98 0.32
N ILE A 41 17.63 -9.06 0.19
CA ILE A 41 18.72 -8.81 1.14
C ILE A 41 18.67 -7.34 1.56
N SER A 42 18.96 -7.05 2.83
CA SER A 42 19.00 -5.68 3.34
C SER A 42 20.10 -4.90 2.61
N MET A 43 19.70 -3.94 1.78
CA MET A 43 20.63 -3.02 1.14
C MET A 43 20.72 -1.73 1.96
N PRO A 44 21.92 -1.28 2.35
CA PRO A 44 22.09 0.03 2.96
C PRO A 44 21.70 1.13 1.96
N GLY A 45 20.96 2.15 2.41
CA GLY A 45 20.50 3.27 1.59
C GLY A 45 19.08 3.14 1.01
N MET A 46 18.32 2.12 1.41
CA MET A 46 16.90 2.02 1.08
C MET A 46 16.05 2.97 1.94
N MET A 47 14.87 3.37 1.44
CA MET A 47 13.98 4.34 2.07
C MET A 47 13.70 4.00 3.54
N ASP A 48 14.06 4.93 4.43
CA ASP A 48 13.75 4.86 5.85
C ASP A 48 12.23 4.89 6.06
N THR A 49 11.80 4.11 7.04
CA THR A 49 10.38 3.90 7.38
C THR A 49 9.83 5.04 8.21
#